data_AF-A0A974P6R9-F1
#
_entry.id   AF-A0A974P6R9-F1
#
_cell.length_a   1.000
_cell.length_b   1.000
_cell.length_c   1.000
_cell.angle_alpha   90.00
_cell.angle_beta   90.00
_cell.angle_gamma   90.00
#
_symmetry.space_group_name_H-M   'P 1'
#
loop_
_entity.id
_entity.type
_entity.pdbx_description
1 polymer ?
#
loop_
_entity_poly.entity_id
_entity_poly.type
_entity_poly.pdbx_seq_one_letter_code
_entity_poly.pdbx_strand_id
1 'polypeptide(L)'
;MAPARSAGDGHPVLRAVRGLPGRIPDPAGRRPRVLKQNRGNGGIGVWKVEADGAGGVRVLEARGGAVARVMPLADFMAERLVAFEPGGGLVDQPFQARLLDGMIRCYMSGGQVVGFGHQMVRALAPAEAGPAGPRLYSGPDDPRFQRLRAMMERDWTPGLARRLDIEPDDLPVIWDADFLLGPKSTAGEDSYVLCEINVSAVFPIPDEAPDALAATTLKRLASHRRKRAPAS
;
A
#
# COMPACT_ATOMS: atom_id res chain seq x y z
N MET A 1 -5.03 -30.28 -29.66
CA MET A 1 -4.03 -29.94 -28.63
C MET A 1 -3.27 -28.73 -29.14
N ALA A 2 -3.62 -27.53 -28.66
CA ALA A 2 -3.02 -26.26 -29.10
C ALA A 2 -2.20 -25.68 -27.92
N PRO A 3 -1.01 -25.09 -28.15
CA PRO A 3 -0.16 -24.63 -27.08
C PRO A 3 -0.69 -23.33 -26.45
N ALA A 4 -0.54 -23.24 -25.13
CA ALA A 4 -0.96 -22.12 -24.30
C ALA A 4 -0.20 -20.84 -24.69
N ARG A 5 -0.94 -19.74 -24.88
CA ARG A 5 -0.39 -18.39 -25.06
C ARG A 5 0.20 -17.90 -23.74
N SER A 6 1.41 -17.34 -23.80
CA SER A 6 2.08 -16.69 -22.67
C SER A 6 1.35 -15.41 -22.25
N ALA A 7 1.01 -15.29 -20.98
CA ALA A 7 0.54 -14.04 -20.39
C ALA A 7 1.73 -13.12 -20.13
N GLY A 8 1.96 -12.18 -21.05
CA GLY A 8 2.73 -10.95 -20.81
C GLY A 8 1.75 -9.79 -20.77
N ASP A 9 1.67 -9.09 -19.64
CA ASP A 9 1.67 -7.62 -19.52
C ASP A 9 1.23 -7.14 -18.12
N GLY A 10 2.08 -6.35 -17.46
CA GLY A 10 1.64 -5.02 -17.02
C GLY A 10 1.15 -4.74 -15.59
N HIS A 11 1.12 -5.69 -14.64
CA HIS A 11 0.75 -5.34 -13.26
C HIS A 11 1.94 -4.87 -12.41
N PRO A 12 1.86 -3.73 -11.68
CA PRO A 12 2.91 -3.31 -10.76
C PRO A 12 2.87 -4.23 -9.52
N VAL A 13 3.59 -5.34 -9.58
CA VAL A 13 3.68 -6.32 -8.49
C VAL A 13 4.64 -5.80 -7.43
N LEU A 14 4.17 -5.75 -6.18
CA LEU A 14 5.00 -5.62 -4.98
C LEU A 14 6.00 -6.79 -4.96
N ARG A 15 7.31 -6.53 -5.09
CA ARG A 15 8.34 -7.57 -5.02
C ARG A 15 9.12 -7.45 -3.73
N ALA A 16 9.01 -8.47 -2.88
CA ALA A 16 9.98 -8.71 -1.82
C ALA A 16 11.27 -9.24 -2.46
N VAL A 17 12.35 -8.47 -2.42
CA VAL A 17 13.65 -8.90 -2.97
C VAL A 17 14.49 -9.52 -1.83
N ARG A 18 14.65 -10.85 -1.84
CA ARG A 18 15.75 -11.54 -1.14
C ARG A 18 16.90 -11.75 -2.12
N GLY A 19 18.13 -11.44 -1.72
CA GLY A 19 19.35 -11.58 -2.55
C GLY A 19 19.50 -10.44 -3.57
N LEU A 20 20.26 -9.40 -3.20
CA LEU A 20 20.09 -8.04 -3.73
C LEU A 20 21.02 -7.52 -4.84
N PRO A 21 22.11 -8.14 -5.31
CA PRO A 21 22.92 -7.44 -6.31
C PRO A 21 22.36 -7.47 -7.75
N GLY A 22 21.40 -8.35 -8.08
CA GLY A 22 21.00 -8.58 -9.49
C GLY A 22 19.57 -8.17 -9.88
N ARG A 23 18.78 -7.56 -8.98
CA ARG A 23 17.33 -7.35 -9.21
C ARG A 23 16.82 -5.93 -9.01
N ILE A 24 17.72 -4.98 -8.77
CA ILE A 24 17.39 -3.56 -8.79
C ILE A 24 17.49 -3.14 -10.25
N PRO A 25 16.37 -2.79 -10.90
CA PRO A 25 16.39 -2.50 -12.33
C PRO A 25 17.29 -1.28 -12.61
N ASP A 26 18.06 -1.38 -13.68
CA ASP A 26 18.92 -0.31 -14.20
C ASP A 26 18.19 1.04 -14.25
N PRO A 27 18.69 2.07 -13.53
CA PRO A 27 18.09 3.40 -13.48
C PRO A 27 18.28 4.19 -14.77
N ALA A 28 19.14 3.77 -15.70
CA ALA A 28 19.55 4.55 -16.87
C ALA A 28 18.46 4.77 -17.96
N GLY A 29 17.19 4.42 -17.70
CA GLY A 29 16.08 4.70 -18.63
C GLY A 29 14.66 4.54 -18.09
N ARG A 30 14.46 4.50 -16.76
CA ARG A 30 13.15 4.14 -16.17
C ARG A 30 12.55 5.23 -15.28
N ARG A 31 11.20 5.24 -15.25
CA ARG A 31 10.37 6.07 -14.39
C ARG A 31 10.82 5.97 -12.92
N PRO A 32 10.66 7.03 -12.10
CA PRO A 32 11.06 7.01 -10.70
C PRO A 32 10.51 5.81 -9.93
N ARG A 33 11.29 5.31 -8.98
CA ARG A 33 10.98 4.19 -8.10
C ARG A 33 10.86 4.67 -6.66
N VAL A 34 10.15 3.90 -5.84
CA VAL A 34 10.18 4.04 -4.39
C VAL A 34 10.68 2.73 -3.79
N LEU A 35 11.73 2.81 -3.01
CA LEU A 35 12.33 1.70 -2.28
C LEU A 35 11.96 1.83 -0.81
N LYS A 36 11.44 0.76 -0.21
CA LYS A 36 11.00 0.74 1.19
C LYS A 36 11.66 -0.40 1.95
N GLN A 37 12.02 -0.13 3.20
CA GLN A 37 12.22 -1.19 4.18
C GLN A 37 10.93 -2.02 4.30
N ASN A 38 11.06 -3.35 4.32
CA ASN A 38 9.91 -4.23 4.46
C ASN A 38 9.22 -4.13 5.83
N ARG A 39 9.94 -3.70 6.86
CA ARG A 39 9.38 -3.38 8.18
C ARG A 39 9.75 -1.95 8.55
N GLY A 40 8.76 -1.15 8.91
CA GLY A 40 8.94 0.24 9.29
C GLY A 40 7.60 0.91 9.58
N ASN A 41 7.65 2.16 10.06
CA ASN A 41 6.48 3.00 10.23
C ASN A 41 6.82 4.46 9.87
N GLY A 42 5.79 5.28 9.67
CA GLY A 42 5.95 6.74 9.55
C GLY A 42 6.82 7.22 8.39
N GLY A 43 6.99 6.42 7.33
CA GLY A 43 7.82 6.77 6.16
C GLY A 43 9.33 6.57 6.37
N ILE A 44 9.76 6.11 7.55
CA ILE A 44 11.18 5.79 7.80
C ILE A 44 11.61 4.67 6.86
N GLY A 45 12.78 4.83 6.23
CA GLY A 45 13.31 3.83 5.31
C GLY A 45 12.59 3.76 3.96
N VAL A 46 11.83 4.80 3.59
CA VAL A 46 11.19 4.96 2.28
C VAL A 46 11.94 6.00 1.46
N TRP A 47 12.33 5.64 0.24
CA TRP A 47 13.19 6.47 -0.61
C TRP A 47 12.64 6.56 -2.03
N LYS A 48 12.47 7.77 -2.56
CA LYS A 48 12.32 7.98 -4.01
C LYS A 48 13.70 7.89 -4.64
N VAL A 49 13.82 7.11 -5.71
CA VAL A 49 15.04 6.95 -6.51
C VAL A 49 14.70 7.23 -7.97
N GLU A 50 15.42 8.15 -8.60
CA GLU A 50 15.25 8.48 -10.02
C GLU A 50 16.60 8.73 -10.68
N ALA A 51 16.69 8.52 -11.99
CA ALA A 51 17.90 8.83 -12.75
C ALA A 51 18.25 10.33 -12.61
N ASP A 52 19.53 10.63 -12.49
CA ASP A 52 20.00 12.02 -12.52
C ASP A 52 20.23 12.56 -13.95
N GLY A 53 20.31 11.67 -14.95
CA GLY A 53 20.60 11.97 -16.36
C GLY A 53 22.09 11.97 -16.73
N ALA A 54 22.98 11.83 -15.75
CA ALA A 54 24.44 11.82 -15.88
C ALA A 54 25.09 10.48 -15.49
N GLY A 55 24.29 9.42 -15.35
CA GLY A 55 24.75 8.08 -15.00
C GLY A 55 24.67 7.73 -13.51
N GLY A 56 24.12 8.62 -12.68
CA GLY A 56 23.85 8.38 -11.27
C GLY A 56 22.35 8.35 -10.96
N VAL A 57 22.05 8.41 -9.66
CA VAL A 57 20.68 8.50 -9.13
C VAL A 57 20.52 9.69 -8.21
N ARG A 58 19.37 10.34 -8.32
CA ARG A 58 18.84 11.28 -7.34
C ARG A 58 17.96 10.53 -6.36
N VAL A 59 18.28 10.64 -5.07
CA VAL A 59 17.59 9.94 -3.98
C VAL A 59 17.02 10.91 -2.97
N LEU A 60 15.76 10.72 -2.58
CA LEU A 60 15.07 11.54 -1.57
C LEU A 60 14.39 10.62 -0.55
N GLU A 61 14.67 10.82 0.73
CA GLU A 61 13.99 10.11 1.81
C GLU A 61 12.60 10.69 2.06
N ALA A 62 11.62 9.84 2.39
CA ALA A 62 10.27 10.23 2.76
C ALA A 62 10.20 10.82 4.19
N ARG A 63 11.07 11.79 4.48
CA ARG A 63 11.22 12.42 5.79
C ARG A 63 11.14 13.93 5.64
N GLY A 64 10.41 14.58 6.55
CA GLY A 64 10.26 16.04 6.54
C GLY A 64 11.61 16.75 6.55
N GLY A 65 11.83 17.65 5.59
CA GLY A 65 13.08 18.42 5.45
C GLY A 65 14.26 17.66 4.83
N ALA A 66 14.06 16.42 4.35
CA ALA A 66 15.11 15.69 3.66
C ALA A 66 15.48 16.40 2.34
N VAL A 67 16.78 16.47 2.06
CA VAL A 67 17.32 17.04 0.82
C VAL A 67 17.71 15.91 -0.12
N ALA A 68 17.38 16.07 -1.40
CA ALA A 68 17.76 15.10 -2.42
C ALA A 68 19.29 15.04 -2.58
N ARG A 69 19.84 13.83 -2.64
CA ARG A 69 21.27 13.58 -2.90
C ARG A 69 21.44 12.98 -4.29
N VAL A 70 22.54 13.32 -4.96
CA VAL A 70 22.94 12.71 -6.23
C VAL A 70 24.18 11.86 -5.97
N MET A 71 24.14 10.58 -6.36
CA MET A 71 25.22 9.63 -6.12
C MET A 71 25.13 8.43 -7.08
N PRO A 72 26.19 7.62 -7.21
CA PRO A 72 26.11 6.34 -7.93
C PRO A 72 25.08 5.40 -7.29
N LEU A 73 24.34 4.64 -8.10
CA LEU A 73 23.35 3.67 -7.58
C LEU A 73 24.01 2.62 -6.69
N ALA A 74 25.19 2.13 -7.08
CA ALA A 74 25.93 1.13 -6.33
C ALA A 74 26.22 1.60 -4.89
N ASP A 75 26.65 2.84 -4.74
CA ASP A 75 26.95 3.44 -3.44
C ASP A 75 25.69 3.60 -2.60
N PHE A 76 24.59 4.09 -3.19
CA PHE A 76 23.31 4.17 -2.51
C PHE A 76 22.82 2.80 -2.02
N MET A 77 22.98 1.77 -2.86
CA MET A 77 22.58 0.42 -2.50
C MET A 77 23.48 -0.18 -1.42
N ALA A 78 24.79 0.05 -1.46
CA ALA A 78 25.71 -0.35 -0.41
C ALA A 78 25.37 0.34 0.93
N GLU A 79 25.09 1.66 0.91
CA GLU A 79 24.66 2.43 2.09
C GLU A 79 23.39 1.87 2.74
N ARG A 80 22.48 1.30 1.95
CA ARG A 80 21.13 0.97 2.42
C ARG A 80 20.88 -0.52 2.60
N LEU A 81 21.64 -1.39 1.93
CA LEU A 81 21.51 -2.84 2.06
C LEU A 81 21.64 -3.29 3.52
N VAL A 82 22.60 -2.72 4.26
CA VAL A 82 22.81 -2.96 5.69
C VAL A 82 21.56 -2.63 6.53
N ALA A 83 20.80 -1.61 6.13
CA ALA A 83 19.56 -1.22 6.81
C ALA A 83 18.33 -2.03 6.34
N PHE A 84 18.35 -2.58 5.12
CA PHE A 84 17.24 -3.36 4.55
C PHE A 84 17.25 -4.83 4.98
N GLU A 85 18.42 -5.42 5.22
CA GLU A 85 18.54 -6.84 5.57
C GLU A 85 17.83 -7.21 6.90
N PRO A 86 17.99 -6.47 8.01
CA PRO A 86 17.28 -6.79 9.26
C PRO A 86 15.76 -6.69 9.15
N GLY A 87 15.25 -5.87 8.22
CA GLY A 87 13.81 -5.63 8.00
C GLY A 87 13.07 -6.74 7.25
N GLY A 88 13.76 -7.82 6.85
CA GLY A 88 13.18 -8.91 6.06
C GLY A 88 13.15 -8.66 4.56
N GLY A 89 13.90 -7.65 4.08
CA GLY A 89 14.11 -7.37 2.66
C GLY A 89 13.72 -5.95 2.24
N LEU A 90 13.84 -5.73 0.93
CA LEU A 90 13.47 -4.48 0.26
C LEU A 90 12.18 -4.66 -0.53
N VAL A 91 11.29 -3.68 -0.43
CA VAL A 91 10.14 -3.52 -1.31
C VAL A 91 10.49 -2.48 -2.37
N ASP A 92 10.35 -2.87 -3.64
CA ASP A 92 10.49 -1.97 -4.79
C ASP A 92 9.13 -1.74 -5.44
N GLN A 93 8.67 -0.49 -5.47
CA GLN A 93 7.41 -0.08 -6.07
C GLN A 93 7.62 1.07 -7.08
N PRO A 94 6.80 1.18 -8.14
CA PRO A 94 6.81 2.37 -9.00
C PRO A 94 6.39 3.62 -8.21
N PHE A 95 7.06 4.76 -8.45
CA PHE A 95 6.60 6.05 -7.96
C PHE A 95 5.29 6.44 -8.64
N GLN A 96 4.33 6.91 -7.86
CA GLN A 96 3.05 7.40 -8.38
C GLN A 96 3.13 8.90 -8.62
N ALA A 97 2.97 9.33 -9.89
CA ALA A 97 3.03 10.75 -10.25
C ALA A 97 1.96 11.60 -9.55
N ARG A 98 0.83 10.97 -9.20
CA ARG A 98 -0.29 11.57 -8.47
C ARG A 98 -0.15 11.43 -6.95
N LEU A 99 1.06 11.26 -6.42
CA LEU A 99 1.32 11.25 -4.97
C LEU A 99 0.72 12.48 -4.28
N LEU A 100 0.82 13.64 -4.94
CA LEU A 100 0.33 14.92 -4.44
C LEU A 100 -1.18 15.13 -4.60
N ASP A 101 -1.90 14.15 -5.13
CA ASP A 101 -3.37 14.14 -5.14
C ASP A 101 -3.93 13.49 -3.86
N GLY A 102 -3.07 12.77 -3.13
CA GLY A 102 -3.39 12.18 -1.83
C GLY A 102 -3.31 10.66 -1.80
N MET A 103 -3.52 10.15 -0.60
CA MET A 103 -3.61 8.73 -0.26
C MET A 103 -4.94 8.47 0.41
N ILE A 104 -5.56 7.35 0.03
CA ILE A 104 -6.84 6.90 0.58
C ILE A 104 -6.57 5.63 1.38
N ARG A 105 -6.86 5.66 2.67
CA ARG A 105 -6.95 4.49 3.54
C ARG A 105 -8.37 3.96 3.51
N CYS A 106 -8.55 2.68 3.19
CA CYS A 106 -9.81 1.96 3.40
C CYS A 106 -9.74 1.25 4.75
N TYR A 107 -10.64 1.58 5.67
CA TYR A 107 -10.81 0.83 6.91
C TYR A 107 -11.76 -0.32 6.66
N MET A 108 -11.38 -1.50 7.12
CA MET A 108 -12.04 -2.77 6.81
C MET A 108 -12.49 -3.48 8.09
N SER A 109 -13.65 -4.11 8.01
CA SER A 109 -14.15 -5.06 9.02
C SER A 109 -14.53 -6.37 8.36
N GLY A 110 -13.73 -7.41 8.58
CA GLY A 110 -13.82 -8.63 7.78
C GLY A 110 -13.65 -8.29 6.29
N GLY A 111 -14.69 -8.58 5.50
CA GLY A 111 -14.73 -8.27 4.06
C GLY A 111 -15.37 -6.92 3.68
N GLN A 112 -15.84 -6.14 4.65
CA GLN A 112 -16.62 -4.91 4.41
C GLN A 112 -15.76 -3.66 4.62
N VAL A 113 -15.95 -2.63 3.79
CA VAL A 113 -15.40 -1.29 4.05
C VAL A 113 -16.27 -0.59 5.09
N VAL A 114 -15.64 -0.09 6.16
CA VAL A 114 -16.31 0.58 7.28
C VAL A 114 -15.98 2.07 7.39
N GLY A 115 -15.16 2.57 6.47
CA GLY A 115 -14.92 3.99 6.31
C GLY A 115 -13.59 4.28 5.61
N PHE A 116 -13.26 5.56 5.49
CA PHE A 116 -12.10 6.03 4.76
C PHE A 116 -11.30 7.04 5.56
N GLY A 117 -10.01 7.11 5.23
CA GLY A 117 -9.13 8.21 5.61
C GLY A 117 -8.50 8.78 4.36
N HIS A 118 -8.65 10.08 4.11
CA HIS A 118 -8.01 10.75 2.99
C HIS A 118 -6.98 11.75 3.49
N GLN A 119 -5.75 11.64 3.01
CA GLN A 119 -4.65 12.51 3.45
C GLN A 119 -3.77 12.91 2.28
N MET A 120 -3.39 14.19 2.26
CA MET A 120 -2.43 14.68 1.31
C MET A 120 -1.02 14.19 1.65
N VAL A 121 -0.29 13.61 0.70
CA VAL A 121 1.06 13.09 0.95
C VAL A 121 2.10 14.09 0.47
N ARG A 122 3.03 14.45 1.37
CA ARG A 122 4.12 15.41 1.10
C ARG A 122 5.52 14.86 1.35
N ALA A 123 5.63 13.63 1.85
CA ALA A 123 6.90 13.05 2.30
C ALA A 123 7.96 12.94 1.18
N LEU A 124 7.55 12.76 -0.08
CA LEU A 124 8.45 12.71 -1.25
C LEU A 124 8.19 13.87 -2.22
N ALA A 125 7.60 14.96 -1.72
CA ALA A 125 7.34 16.16 -2.49
C ALA A 125 8.57 17.09 -2.48
N PRO A 126 8.72 17.98 -3.47
CA PRO A 126 9.61 19.12 -3.36
C PRO A 126 9.29 19.96 -2.11
N ALA A 127 10.28 20.66 -1.56
CA ALA A 127 10.13 21.43 -0.32
C ALA A 127 9.03 22.51 -0.43
N GLU A 128 8.80 23.02 -1.64
CA GLU A 128 7.83 24.06 -1.97
C GLU A 128 6.37 23.57 -1.85
N ALA A 129 6.13 22.26 -1.79
CA ALA A 129 4.79 21.68 -1.69
C ALA A 129 4.14 21.89 -0.31
N GLY A 130 4.91 22.39 0.67
CA GLY A 130 4.44 22.65 2.03
C GLY A 130 4.07 21.41 2.84
N PRO A 131 3.68 21.57 4.11
CA PRO A 131 3.28 20.45 4.96
C PRO A 131 1.95 19.83 4.50
N ALA A 132 1.77 18.54 4.81
CA ALA A 132 0.49 17.88 4.66
C ALA A 132 -0.49 18.35 5.74
N GLY A 133 -1.76 18.52 5.35
CA GLY A 133 -2.86 18.66 6.32
C GLY A 133 -3.14 17.35 7.08
N PRO A 134 -4.02 17.41 8.10
CA PRO A 134 -4.44 16.20 8.83
C PRO A 134 -5.19 15.24 7.90
N ARG A 135 -5.23 13.96 8.29
CA ARG A 135 -6.10 12.98 7.64
C ARG A 135 -7.56 13.34 7.93
N LEU A 136 -8.37 13.36 6.88
CA LEU A 136 -9.82 13.54 6.97
C LEU A 136 -10.48 12.17 6.97
N TYR A 137 -11.39 11.94 7.92
CA TYR A 137 -12.10 10.67 8.05
C TYR A 137 -13.52 10.83 7.53
N SER A 138 -14.06 9.76 6.96
CA SER A 138 -15.46 9.70 6.54
C SER A 138 -15.99 8.26 6.60
N GLY A 139 -17.30 8.13 6.78
CA GLY A 139 -17.99 6.85 6.75
C GLY A 139 -17.95 6.13 5.40
N PRO A 140 -18.43 4.88 5.35
CA PRO A 140 -18.34 4.01 4.18
C PRO A 140 -19.22 4.46 3.00
N ASP A 141 -20.14 5.41 3.23
CA ASP A 141 -21.06 5.96 2.24
C ASP A 141 -20.56 7.27 1.60
N ASP A 142 -19.30 7.67 1.86
CA ASP A 142 -18.69 8.83 1.20
C ASP A 142 -18.76 8.68 -0.33
N PRO A 143 -19.43 9.59 -1.05
CA PRO A 143 -19.68 9.45 -2.48
C PRO A 143 -18.39 9.42 -3.30
N ARG A 144 -17.30 10.03 -2.79
CA ARG A 144 -16.00 10.08 -3.49
C ARG A 144 -15.35 8.70 -3.63
N PHE A 145 -15.65 7.78 -2.72
CA PHE A 145 -14.91 6.52 -2.58
C PHE A 145 -15.76 5.28 -2.87
N GLN A 146 -16.98 5.44 -3.39
CA GLN A 146 -17.87 4.31 -3.69
C GLN A 146 -17.30 3.35 -4.74
N ARG A 147 -16.56 3.86 -5.72
CA ARG A 147 -15.87 3.00 -6.70
C ARG A 147 -14.80 2.14 -6.02
N LEU A 148 -13.96 2.75 -5.19
CA LEU A 148 -12.93 2.04 -4.42
C LEU A 148 -13.56 1.01 -3.47
N ARG A 149 -14.66 1.36 -2.79
CA ARG A 149 -15.45 0.44 -1.97
C ARG A 149 -15.88 -0.79 -2.74
N ALA A 150 -16.50 -0.59 -3.90
CA ALA A 150 -16.97 -1.69 -4.72
C ALA A 150 -15.82 -2.62 -5.16
N MET A 151 -14.66 -2.06 -5.51
CA MET A 151 -13.47 -2.85 -5.84
C MET A 151 -12.95 -3.66 -4.64
N MET A 152 -12.86 -3.02 -3.47
CA MET A 152 -12.43 -3.66 -2.23
C MET A 152 -13.34 -4.83 -1.84
N GLU A 153 -14.65 -4.61 -1.80
CA GLU A 153 -15.61 -5.60 -1.29
C GLU A 153 -15.89 -6.73 -2.29
N ARG A 154 -15.93 -6.44 -3.59
CA ARG A 154 -16.38 -7.41 -4.62
C ARG A 154 -15.23 -8.17 -5.28
N ASP A 155 -14.04 -7.59 -5.35
CA ASP A 155 -12.92 -8.17 -6.11
C ASP A 155 -11.69 -8.37 -5.22
N TRP A 156 -11.13 -7.28 -4.69
CA TRP A 156 -9.80 -7.31 -4.09
C TRP A 156 -9.74 -8.06 -2.77
N THR A 157 -10.69 -7.83 -1.85
CA THR A 157 -10.70 -8.54 -0.57
C THR A 157 -10.99 -10.03 -0.76
N PRO A 158 -12.01 -10.44 -1.55
CA PRO A 158 -12.19 -11.85 -1.88
C PRO A 158 -10.97 -12.46 -2.60
N GLY A 159 -10.34 -11.70 -3.50
CA GLY A 159 -9.16 -12.12 -4.24
C GLY A 159 -7.90 -12.25 -3.37
N LEU A 160 -7.76 -11.42 -2.34
CA LEU A 160 -6.72 -11.50 -1.33
C LEU A 160 -6.93 -12.74 -0.45
N ALA A 161 -8.15 -12.91 0.07
CA ALA A 161 -8.52 -14.04 0.91
C ALA A 161 -8.20 -15.39 0.22
N ARG A 162 -8.62 -15.55 -1.05
CA ARG A 162 -8.29 -16.75 -1.84
C ARG A 162 -6.80 -16.98 -2.05
N ARG A 163 -6.02 -15.91 -2.27
CA ARG A 163 -4.58 -16.02 -2.53
C ARG A 163 -3.78 -16.38 -1.29
N LEU A 164 -4.27 -15.97 -0.12
CA LEU A 164 -3.61 -16.21 1.16
C LEU A 164 -4.20 -17.41 1.92
N ASP A 165 -5.15 -18.12 1.31
CA ASP A 165 -5.89 -19.23 1.94
C ASP A 165 -6.53 -18.81 3.27
N ILE A 166 -7.13 -17.62 3.28
CA ILE A 166 -7.85 -17.07 4.43
C ILE A 166 -9.34 -17.28 4.19
N GLU A 167 -9.99 -18.01 5.08
CA GLU A 167 -11.44 -18.13 5.06
C GLU A 167 -12.08 -16.74 5.28
N PRO A 168 -13.20 -16.41 4.62
CA PRO A 168 -13.87 -15.11 4.83
C PRO A 168 -14.19 -14.85 6.30
N ASP A 169 -14.41 -15.93 7.06
CA ASP A 169 -14.69 -15.84 8.48
C ASP A 169 -13.46 -15.71 9.41
N ASP A 170 -12.26 -15.75 8.84
CA ASP A 170 -10.98 -15.52 9.53
C ASP A 170 -10.35 -14.17 9.16
N LEU A 171 -10.96 -13.42 8.24
CA LEU A 171 -10.55 -12.03 7.98
C LEU A 171 -10.63 -11.19 9.27
N PRO A 172 -9.64 -10.29 9.50
CA PRO A 172 -9.54 -9.51 10.73
C PRO A 172 -10.79 -8.67 10.99
N VAL A 173 -11.14 -8.52 12.27
CA VAL A 173 -12.22 -7.61 12.69
C VAL A 173 -11.88 -6.17 12.32
N ILE A 174 -10.61 -5.78 12.40
CA ILE A 174 -10.14 -4.46 12.00
C ILE A 174 -8.82 -4.61 11.24
N TRP A 175 -8.78 -3.99 10.07
CA TRP A 175 -7.57 -3.84 9.26
C TRP A 175 -7.74 -2.67 8.29
N ASP A 176 -6.66 -2.22 7.67
CA ASP A 176 -6.72 -1.17 6.66
C ASP A 176 -5.85 -1.47 5.43
N ALA A 177 -6.21 -0.83 4.32
CA ALA A 177 -5.45 -0.86 3.08
C ALA A 177 -5.25 0.57 2.56
N ASP A 178 -4.00 0.95 2.35
CA ASP A 178 -3.61 2.27 1.86
C ASP A 178 -3.39 2.27 0.36
N PHE A 179 -3.99 3.25 -0.32
CA PHE A 179 -3.93 3.40 -1.77
C PHE A 179 -3.39 4.77 -2.16
N LEU A 180 -2.44 4.78 -3.09
CA LEU A 180 -2.11 5.96 -3.88
C LEU A 180 -2.92 5.96 -5.17
N LEU A 181 -3.11 7.15 -5.73
CA LEU A 181 -3.75 7.30 -7.04
C LEU A 181 -2.76 6.98 -8.15
N GLY A 182 -3.17 6.07 -9.04
CA GLY A 182 -2.46 5.78 -10.29
C GLY A 182 -2.95 6.65 -11.45
N PRO A 183 -2.45 6.42 -12.67
CA PRO A 183 -2.92 7.11 -13.87
C PRO A 183 -4.44 6.98 -14.02
N LYS A 184 -5.10 8.06 -14.43
CA LYS A 184 -6.53 7.99 -14.75
C LYS A 184 -6.76 7.07 -15.95
N SER A 185 -7.90 6.40 -15.95
CA SER A 185 -8.35 5.65 -17.12
C SER A 185 -8.64 6.60 -18.30
N THR A 186 -8.85 6.04 -19.49
CA THR A 186 -9.29 6.81 -20.67
C THR A 186 -10.62 7.52 -20.46
N ALA A 187 -11.46 7.02 -19.54
CA ALA A 187 -12.72 7.66 -19.13
C ALA A 187 -12.54 8.71 -18.02
N GLY A 188 -11.31 8.98 -17.57
CA GLY A 188 -11.03 9.94 -16.48
C GLY A 188 -11.17 9.36 -15.07
N GLU A 189 -11.57 8.09 -14.94
CA GLU A 189 -11.72 7.43 -13.64
C GLU A 189 -10.39 7.22 -12.93
N ASP A 190 -10.42 7.30 -11.59
CA ASP A 190 -9.25 7.00 -10.77
C ASP A 190 -8.88 5.51 -10.83
N SER A 191 -7.58 5.25 -10.92
CA SER A 191 -6.99 3.96 -10.59
C SER A 191 -6.29 4.05 -9.23
N TYR A 192 -6.18 2.91 -8.55
CA TYR A 192 -5.63 2.83 -7.21
C TYR A 192 -4.47 1.84 -7.18
N VAL A 193 -3.40 2.24 -6.51
CA VAL A 193 -2.19 1.44 -6.33
C VAL A 193 -2.05 1.14 -4.84
N LEU A 194 -2.19 -0.14 -4.48
CA LEU A 194 -2.01 -0.60 -3.10
C LEU A 194 -0.57 -0.32 -2.65
N CYS A 195 -0.44 0.31 -1.49
CA CYS A 195 0.83 0.72 -0.92
C CYS A 195 1.20 -0.05 0.35
N GLU A 196 0.21 -0.33 1.18
CA GLU A 196 0.38 -0.97 2.48
C GLU A 196 -0.94 -1.60 2.93
N ILE A 197 -0.86 -2.67 3.72
CA ILE A 197 -1.98 -3.25 4.46
C ILE A 197 -1.55 -3.32 5.92
N ASN A 198 -2.40 -2.82 6.82
CA ASN A 198 -2.17 -2.88 8.26
C ASN A 198 -3.22 -3.73 8.95
N VAL A 199 -2.79 -4.70 9.76
CA VAL A 199 -3.68 -5.61 10.50
C VAL A 199 -3.60 -5.37 12.01
N SER A 200 -2.69 -4.49 12.44
CA SER A 200 -2.47 -4.12 13.84
C SER A 200 -2.30 -2.61 13.94
N ALA A 201 -2.69 -2.01 15.08
CA ALA A 201 -2.53 -0.58 15.34
C ALA A 201 -3.16 0.35 14.27
N VAL A 202 -4.37 0.00 13.82
CA VAL A 202 -5.14 0.68 12.75
C VAL A 202 -5.70 2.06 13.20
N PHE A 203 -5.53 2.44 14.46
CA PHE A 203 -6.08 3.70 14.98
C PHE A 203 -5.29 4.95 14.52
N PRO A 204 -5.98 6.11 14.44
CA PRO A 204 -7.41 6.32 14.68
C PRO A 204 -8.31 5.86 13.51
N ILE A 205 -9.59 5.63 13.79
CA ILE A 205 -10.60 5.14 12.83
C ILE A 205 -11.74 6.15 12.64
N PRO A 206 -12.54 6.07 11.55
CA PRO A 206 -13.75 6.88 11.38
C PRO A 206 -14.77 6.63 12.48
N ASP A 207 -15.55 7.67 12.83
CA ASP A 207 -16.54 7.61 13.90
C ASP A 207 -17.69 6.63 13.60
N GLU A 208 -17.92 6.32 12.31
CA GLU A 208 -18.94 5.38 11.85
C GLU A 208 -18.48 3.91 11.88
N ALA A 209 -17.18 3.65 12.03
CA ALA A 209 -16.62 2.30 12.00
C ALA A 209 -17.01 1.39 13.20
N PRO A 210 -17.12 1.89 14.46
CA PRO A 210 -17.35 1.05 15.64
C PRO A 210 -18.53 0.08 15.55
N ASP A 211 -19.66 0.49 14.97
CA ASP A 211 -20.85 -0.36 14.87
C ASP A 211 -20.61 -1.60 14.00
N ALA A 212 -19.97 -1.42 12.85
CA ALA A 212 -19.64 -2.51 11.94
C ALA A 212 -18.56 -3.45 12.53
N LEU A 213 -17.59 -2.90 13.25
CA LEU A 213 -16.58 -3.66 13.99
C LEU A 213 -17.23 -4.52 15.09
N ALA A 214 -18.17 -3.95 15.85
CA ALA A 214 -18.91 -4.65 16.89
C ALA A 214 -19.77 -5.78 16.28
N ALA A 215 -20.49 -5.52 15.20
CA ALA A 215 -21.28 -6.53 14.49
C ALA A 215 -20.42 -7.69 13.97
N THR A 216 -19.26 -7.38 13.38
CA THR A 216 -18.30 -8.40 12.91
C THR A 216 -17.76 -9.22 14.07
N THR A 217 -17.36 -8.57 15.17
CA THR A 217 -16.90 -9.24 16.39
C THR A 217 -17.95 -10.19 16.94
N LEU A 218 -19.20 -9.74 17.05
CA LEU A 218 -20.31 -10.56 17.54
C LEU A 218 -20.53 -11.78 16.66
N LYS A 219 -20.52 -11.61 15.32
CA LYS A 219 -20.64 -12.73 14.36
C LYS A 219 -19.53 -13.77 14.56
N ARG A 220 -18.29 -13.32 14.78
CA ARG A 220 -17.12 -14.20 15.01
C ARG A 220 -17.29 -15.00 16.30
N LEU A 221 -17.63 -14.32 17.40
CA LEU A 221 -17.85 -14.96 18.70
C LEU A 221 -19.00 -15.99 18.65
N ALA A 222 -20.12 -15.64 18.01
CA ALA A 222 -21.25 -16.56 17.87
C ALA A 222 -20.90 -17.80 17.03
N SER A 223 -20.13 -17.62 15.95
CA SER A 223 -19.68 -18.72 15.09
C SER A 223 -18.70 -19.64 15.81
N HIS A 224 -17.78 -19.08 16.59
CA HIS A 224 -16.86 -19.85 17.41
C HIS A 224 -17.59 -20.65 18.51
N ARG A 225 -18.60 -20.05 19.16
CA ARG A 225 -19.44 -20.75 20.15
C ARG A 225 -20.17 -21.95 19.55
N ARG A 226 -20.76 -21.79 18.35
CA ARG A 226 -21.45 -22.89 17.64
C ARG A 226 -20.50 -24.05 17.30
N LYS A 227 -19.28 -23.75 16.82
CA LYS A 227 -18.26 -24.76 16.51
C LYS A 227 -17.79 -25.56 17.75
N ARG A 228 -17.94 -25.00 18.95
CA ARG A 228 -17.52 -25.64 20.22
C ARG A 228 -18.66 -26.29 20.99
N ALA A 229 -19.90 -26.16 20.54
CA ALA A 229 -21.01 -26.87 21.16
C ALA A 229 -20.85 -28.39 20.92
N PRO A 230 -21.00 -29.23 21.96
CA PRO A 230 -20.95 -30.68 21.77
C PRO A 230 -22.06 -31.10 20.80
N ALA A 231 -21.76 -32.06 19.91
CA ALA A 231 -22.77 -32.68 19.07
C ALA A 231 -23.80 -33.36 20.00
N SER A 232 -25.03 -32.87 19.97
CA SER A 232 -26.18 -33.45 20.67
C SER A 232 -26.62 -34.76 20.03
#